data_AF-A0A1Q7KT46-F1
#
_entry.id   AF-A0A1Q7KT46-F1
#
_cell.length_a   1.000
_cell.length_b   1.000
_cell.length_c   1.000
_cell.angle_alpha   90.00
_cell.angle_beta   90.00
_cell.angle_gamma   90.00
#
_symmetry.space_group_name_H-M   'P 1'
#
loop_
_entity.id
_entity.type
_entity.pdbx_description
1 polymer ?
#
loop_
_entity_poly.entity_id
_entity_poly.type
_entity_poly.pdbx_seq_one_letter_code
_entity_poly.pdbx_strand_id
1 'polypeptide(L)'
;MNSKTAVLTLVMIIATVLSSSTAHAAVTPTCDKSLWQHVFLPTRLHIVNSCISATGVIKSIHVENDGDFHIKLLADNSSLINQANIKFENGDIVLEAICQNTVSRSEV
;
A
#
# COMPACT_ATOMS: atom_id res chain seq x y z
N MET A 1 -49.11 8.97 -57.06
CA MET A 1 -48.64 7.79 -56.31
C MET A 1 -47.75 8.27 -55.17
N ASN A 2 -48.14 7.92 -53.95
CA ASN A 2 -47.54 8.32 -52.68
C ASN A 2 -46.23 7.57 -52.43
N SER A 3 -45.30 8.13 -51.65
CA SER A 3 -44.74 7.52 -50.43
C SER A 3 -43.61 8.40 -49.89
N LYS A 4 -43.90 9.25 -48.90
CA LYS A 4 -43.48 9.11 -47.48
C LYS A 4 -41.97 9.24 -47.25
N THR A 5 -41.62 10.42 -46.78
CA THR A 5 -40.52 10.76 -45.88
C THR A 5 -40.19 9.64 -44.88
N ALA A 6 -38.93 9.23 -44.84
CA ALA A 6 -38.35 8.55 -43.69
C ALA A 6 -37.24 9.44 -43.15
N VAL A 7 -37.61 10.33 -42.23
CA VAL A 7 -36.63 10.98 -41.35
C VAL A 7 -36.10 9.86 -40.47
N LEU A 8 -34.89 9.41 -40.76
CA LEU A 8 -34.19 8.40 -39.97
C LEU A 8 -33.73 9.10 -38.69
N THR A 9 -34.61 9.16 -37.69
CA THR A 9 -34.27 9.64 -36.36
C THR A 9 -33.27 8.65 -35.76
N LEU A 10 -31.98 8.97 -35.87
CA LEU A 10 -30.91 8.27 -35.18
C LEU A 10 -31.14 8.46 -33.68
N VAL A 11 -31.82 7.49 -33.05
CA VAL A 11 -31.94 7.43 -31.60
C VAL A 11 -30.53 7.19 -31.06
N MET A 12 -29.89 8.26 -30.58
CA MET A 12 -28.73 8.19 -29.71
C MET A 12 -29.13 7.42 -28.46
N ILE A 13 -28.89 6.10 -28.46
CA ILE A 13 -28.93 5.28 -27.24
C ILE A 13 -27.69 5.69 -26.44
N ILE A 14 -27.80 6.78 -25.69
CA ILE A 14 -26.86 7.09 -24.62
C ILE A 14 -27.18 6.06 -23.53
N ALA A 15 -26.48 4.93 -23.57
CA ALA A 15 -26.43 4.01 -22.45
C ALA A 15 -25.76 4.75 -21.30
N THR A 16 -26.54 5.45 -20.47
CA THR A 16 -26.07 5.98 -19.19
C THR A 16 -25.74 4.78 -18.33
N VAL A 17 -24.50 4.34 -18.39
CA VAL A 17 -23.94 3.38 -17.44
C VAL A 17 -24.03 4.08 -16.08
N LEU A 18 -25.02 3.72 -15.28
CA LEU A 18 -25.06 4.13 -13.88
C LEU A 18 -23.90 3.42 -13.19
N SER A 19 -22.73 4.05 -13.21
CA SER A 19 -21.59 3.66 -12.40
C SER A 19 -21.99 3.84 -10.95
N SER A 20 -22.52 2.78 -10.33
CA SER A 20 -22.72 2.70 -8.90
C SER A 20 -21.35 2.81 -8.23
N SER A 21 -20.99 4.02 -7.80
CA SER A 21 -19.82 4.25 -6.96
C SER A 21 -20.08 3.52 -5.64
N THR A 22 -19.60 2.29 -5.50
CA THR A 22 -19.54 1.66 -4.18
C THR A 22 -18.62 2.52 -3.34
N ALA A 23 -19.21 3.30 -2.43
CA ALA A 23 -18.45 4.01 -1.41
C ALA A 23 -17.72 2.95 -0.59
N HIS A 24 -16.44 2.73 -0.92
CA HIS A 24 -15.58 1.88 -0.12
C HIS A 24 -15.48 2.58 1.22
N ALA A 25 -16.04 1.98 2.27
CA ALA A 25 -15.90 2.50 3.61
C ALA A 25 -14.41 2.75 3.83
N ALA A 26 -14.05 4.00 4.15
CA ALA A 26 -12.68 4.32 4.50
C ALA A 26 -12.31 3.44 5.68
N VAL A 27 -11.51 2.40 5.45
CA VAL A 27 -10.94 1.60 6.52
C VAL A 27 -10.01 2.55 7.25
N THR A 28 -10.44 3.04 8.42
CA THR A 28 -9.54 3.77 9.31
C THR A 28 -8.38 2.83 9.60
N PRO A 29 -7.13 3.15 9.22
CA PRO A 29 -6.01 2.28 9.49
C PRO A 29 -5.92 2.06 11.00
N THR A 30 -6.23 0.85 11.46
CA THR A 30 -6.04 0.47 12.85
C THR A 30 -4.61 -0.03 12.99
N CYS A 31 -3.73 0.80 13.54
CA CYS A 31 -2.37 0.39 13.83
C CYS A 31 -2.35 -0.40 15.14
N ASP A 32 -2.02 -1.69 15.06
CA ASP A 32 -1.95 -2.57 16.21
C ASP A 32 -0.59 -2.47 16.90
N LYS A 33 -0.56 -1.88 18.10
CA LYS A 33 0.67 -1.74 18.90
C LYS A 33 1.16 -3.07 19.48
N SER A 34 0.30 -4.09 19.55
CA SER A 34 0.72 -5.41 20.05
C SER A 34 1.83 -6.01 19.20
N LEU A 35 1.89 -5.64 17.91
CA LEU A 35 2.93 -6.07 16.98
C LEU A 35 4.35 -5.65 17.39
N TRP A 36 4.50 -4.61 18.22
CA TRP A 36 5.84 -4.19 18.69
C TRP A 36 6.51 -5.22 19.60
N GLN A 37 5.78 -6.20 20.11
CA GLN A 37 6.36 -7.33 20.84
C GLN A 37 7.32 -8.18 19.98
N HIS A 38 7.25 -8.04 18.65
CA HIS A 38 8.11 -8.74 17.69
C HIS A 38 9.40 -7.98 17.35
N VAL A 39 9.58 -6.74 17.84
CA VAL A 39 10.82 -5.99 17.61
C VAL A 39 11.96 -6.60 18.42
N PHE A 40 12.99 -7.12 17.74
CA PHE A 40 14.14 -7.82 18.35
C PHE A 40 14.84 -7.03 19.46
N LEU A 41 15.04 -5.72 19.27
CA LEU A 41 15.65 -4.83 20.27
C LEU A 41 14.73 -3.63 20.56
N PRO A 42 13.76 -3.78 21.48
CA PRO A 42 12.76 -2.73 21.76
C PRO A 42 13.38 -1.40 22.22
N THR A 43 14.55 -1.43 22.85
CA THR A 43 15.28 -0.23 23.28
C THR A 43 15.73 0.66 22.11
N ARG A 44 15.81 0.12 20.89
CA ARG A 44 16.12 0.88 19.67
C ARG A 44 14.88 1.49 19.01
N LEU A 45 13.67 1.08 19.40
CA LEU A 45 12.44 1.54 18.77
C LEU A 45 12.10 2.96 19.24
N HIS A 46 12.15 3.91 18.31
CA HIS A 46 11.71 5.29 18.52
C HIS A 46 10.56 5.61 17.57
N ILE A 47 9.37 5.85 18.13
CA ILE A 47 8.18 6.19 17.34
C ILE A 47 8.27 7.65 16.94
N VAL A 48 8.45 7.90 15.63
CA VAL A 48 8.51 9.27 15.08
C VAL A 48 7.11 9.80 14.80
N ASN A 49 6.33 9.06 14.02
CA ASN A 49 4.94 9.36 13.69
C ASN A 49 4.06 8.15 14.01
N SER A 50 3.08 8.31 14.89
CA SER A 50 2.18 7.22 15.25
C SER A 50 1.02 7.13 14.26
N CYS A 51 0.80 5.92 13.75
CA CYS A 51 -0.36 5.55 12.94
C CYS A 51 -0.67 6.49 11.76
N ILE A 52 0.23 6.52 10.78
CA ILE A 52 0.07 7.25 9.53
C ILE A 52 -0.17 6.29 8.36
N SER A 53 -0.67 6.81 7.24
CA SER A 53 -0.69 6.10 5.96
C SER A 53 0.49 6.56 5.10
N ALA A 54 1.13 5.61 4.42
CA ALA A 54 2.16 5.86 3.41
C ALA A 54 1.77 5.18 2.10
N THR A 55 2.05 5.83 0.98
CA THR A 55 1.86 5.30 -0.37
C THR A 55 3.19 5.36 -1.12
N GLY A 56 3.33 4.51 -2.13
CA GLY A 56 4.54 4.43 -2.93
C GLY A 56 4.58 3.20 -3.82
N VAL A 57 5.76 2.95 -4.40
CA VAL A 57 6.01 1.81 -5.28
C VAL A 57 6.86 0.78 -4.55
N ILE A 58 6.40 -0.47 -4.51
CA ILE A 58 7.21 -1.59 -4.00
C ILE A 58 8.35 -1.85 -4.97
N LYS A 59 9.58 -1.69 -4.50
CA LYS A 59 10.82 -1.89 -5.27
C LYS A 59 11.34 -3.31 -5.19
N SER A 60 11.19 -3.94 -4.02
CA SER A 60 11.60 -5.32 -3.78
C SER A 60 10.89 -5.90 -2.56
N ILE A 61 10.84 -7.23 -2.52
CA ILE A 61 10.34 -8.03 -1.39
C ILE A 61 11.35 -9.17 -1.20
N HIS A 62 11.84 -9.33 0.02
CA HIS A 62 12.77 -10.39 0.41
C HIS A 62 12.25 -11.11 1.65
N VAL A 63 12.50 -12.41 1.74
CA VAL A 63 12.26 -13.19 2.97
C VAL A 63 13.53 -13.12 3.81
N GLU A 64 13.41 -12.65 5.04
CA GLU A 64 14.51 -12.63 6.00
C GLU A 64 14.55 -13.95 6.79
N ASN A 65 15.66 -14.21 7.47
CA ASN A 65 15.88 -15.50 8.14
C ASN A 65 14.91 -15.76 9.30
N ASP A 66 14.40 -14.69 9.90
CA ASP A 66 13.37 -14.68 10.95
C ASP A 66 11.95 -14.94 10.41
N GLY A 67 11.80 -15.13 9.09
CA GLY A 67 10.51 -15.43 8.46
C GLY A 67 9.72 -14.19 8.04
N ASP A 68 10.23 -12.99 8.28
CA ASP A 68 9.54 -11.76 7.92
C ASP A 68 9.76 -11.40 6.45
N PHE A 69 8.84 -10.65 5.87
CA PHE A 69 9.11 -9.99 4.60
C PHE A 69 9.76 -8.64 4.85
N HIS A 70 10.95 -8.44 4.29
CA HIS A 70 11.60 -7.16 4.18
C HIS A 70 11.25 -6.53 2.83
N ILE A 71 10.50 -5.43 2.86
CA ILE A 71 9.95 -4.77 1.69
C ILE A 71 10.57 -3.39 1.54
N LYS A 72 11.10 -3.07 0.36
CA LYS A 72 11.52 -1.71 0.02
C LYS A 72 10.38 -0.96 -0.66
N LEU A 73 9.98 0.16 -0.07
CA LEU A 73 8.98 1.07 -0.61
C LEU A 73 9.64 2.38 -1.02
N LEU A 74 9.60 2.68 -2.32
CA LEU A 74 9.86 4.03 -2.81
C LEU A 74 8.64 4.88 -2.48
N ALA A 75 8.72 5.65 -1.40
CA ALA A 75 7.60 6.44 -0.89
C ALA A 75 7.27 7.64 -1.79
N ASP A 76 5.98 7.93 -1.98
CA ASP A 76 5.52 9.12 -2.69
C ASP A 76 5.81 10.40 -1.89
N ASN A 77 5.80 10.29 -0.56
CA ASN A 77 6.05 11.40 0.35
C ASN A 77 7.49 11.35 0.88
N SER A 78 8.35 12.23 0.38
CA SER A 78 9.76 12.31 0.77
C SER A 78 9.98 12.72 2.23
N SER A 79 8.99 13.30 2.92
CA SER A 79 9.14 13.64 4.35
C SER A 79 9.25 12.43 5.28
N LEU A 80 8.94 11.23 4.76
CA LEU A 80 9.13 9.97 5.48
C LEU A 80 10.56 9.42 5.40
N ILE A 81 11.41 10.01 4.53
CA ILE A 81 12.78 9.55 4.30
C ILE A 81 13.74 10.34 5.19
N ASN A 82 14.63 9.61 5.88
CA ASN A 82 15.70 10.21 6.67
C ASN A 82 17.11 9.82 6.16
N GLN A 83 18.15 10.33 6.81
CA GLN A 83 19.54 10.09 6.41
C GLN A 83 19.96 8.61 6.46
N ALA A 84 19.37 7.80 7.35
CA ALA A 84 19.64 6.38 7.44
C ALA A 84 19.02 5.64 6.24
N ASN A 85 17.78 5.98 5.84
CA ASN A 85 17.17 5.45 4.62
C ASN A 85 18.06 5.74 3.39
N ILE A 86 18.56 6.97 3.27
CA ILE A 86 19.43 7.34 2.14
C ILE A 86 20.74 6.55 2.16
N LYS A 87 21.37 6.42 3.34
CA LYS A 87 22.70 5.83 3.47
C LYS A 87 22.72 4.31 3.34
N PHE A 88 21.69 3.64 3.86
CA PHE A 88 21.67 2.19 4.01
C PHE A 88 20.61 1.51 3.14
N GLU A 89 19.57 2.24 2.74
CA GLU A 89 18.38 1.69 2.07
C GLU A 89 18.12 2.34 0.70
N ASN A 90 19.13 3.00 0.11
CA ASN A 90 19.04 3.70 -1.18
C ASN A 90 17.88 4.71 -1.28
N GLY A 91 17.45 5.27 -0.13
CA GLY A 91 16.35 6.23 -0.05
C GLY A 91 14.96 5.59 0.07
N ASP A 92 14.85 4.26 0.16
CA ASP A 92 13.58 3.57 0.35
C ASP A 92 13.17 3.49 1.84
N ILE A 93 11.87 3.40 2.09
CA ILE A 93 11.33 2.97 3.39
C ILE A 93 11.43 1.45 3.46
N VAL A 94 11.89 0.95 4.60
CA VAL A 94 11.84 -0.46 4.96
C VAL A 94 10.51 -0.74 5.66
N LEU A 95 9.76 -1.69 5.14
CA LEU A 95 8.57 -2.24 5.80
C LEU A 95 8.84 -3.70 6.13
N GLU A 96 8.32 -4.14 7.28
CA GLU A 96 8.33 -5.53 7.70
C GLU A 96 6.89 -6.04 7.79
N ALA A 97 6.57 -7.07 7.01
CA ALA A 97 5.38 -7.87 7.26
C ALA A 97 5.83 -9.09 8.07
N ILE A 98 5.46 -9.10 9.35
CA ILE A 98 5.98 -10.06 10.32
C ILE A 98 5.26 -11.41 10.27
N CYS A 99 5.94 -12.49 10.66
CA CYS A 99 5.36 -13.84 10.81
C CYS A 99 4.75 -14.40 9.51
N GLN A 100 5.34 -14.09 8.34
CA GLN A 100 4.78 -14.46 7.04
C GLN A 100 5.31 -15.79 6.50
N ASN A 101 6.52 -16.18 6.89
CA ASN A 101 7.23 -17.35 6.38
C ASN A 101 7.78 -18.22 7.53
N THR A 102 8.31 -19.39 7.19
CA THR A 102 9.00 -20.24 8.16
C THR A 102 10.33 -19.63 8.57
N VAL A 103 10.59 -19.58 9.88
CA VAL A 103 11.87 -19.17 10.46
C VAL A 103 12.95 -20.16 10.03
N SER A 104 13.95 -19.70 9.28
CA SER A 104 15.12 -20.51 8.93
C SER A 104 16.24 -20.39 9.95
N ARG A 105 16.32 -19.24 10.64
CA ARG A 105 17.21 -18.99 11.78
C ARG A 105 16.66 -17.83 12.61
N SER A 106 16.53 -18.04 13.92
CA SER A 106 16.18 -16.97 14.86
C SER A 106 17.33 -15.97 15.04
N GLU A 107 16.99 -14.69 15.15
CA GLU A 107 17.93 -13.67 15.61
C GLU A 107 18.34 -13.99 17.06
N VAL A 108 19.65 -14.14 17.30
CA VAL A 108 20.27 -14.49 18.58
C VAL A 108 20.85 -13.27 19.27
#